data_AF-A0A9X3N4N4-F1
#
_entry.id   AF-A0A9X3N4N4-F1
#
_cell.length_a   1.000
_cell.length_b   1.000
_cell.length_c   1.000
_cell.angle_alpha   90.00
_cell.angle_beta   90.00
_cell.angle_gamma   90.00
#
_symmetry.space_group_name_H-M   'P 1'
#
loop_
_entity.id
_entity.type
_entity.pdbx_description
1 polymer ?
#
loop_
_entity_poly.entity_id
_entity_poly.type
_entity_poly.pdbx_seq_one_letter_code
_entity_poly.pdbx_strand_id
1 'polypeptide(L)' 'MDTAELAALLQETAEHHDPYEKSSPPHHWWDWYAAYITARQQGHTPEDASVAASRYMLSLVPH' A
#
# COMPACT_ATOMS: atom_id res chain seq x y z
N MET A 1 19.59 -24.44 4.91
CA MET A 1 18.18 -24.26 4.55
C MET A 1 18.06 -24.49 3.05
N ASP A 2 17.34 -25.51 2.64
CA ASP A 2 17.07 -25.76 1.23
C ASP A 2 15.83 -24.99 0.73
N THR A 3 15.55 -25.09 -0.58
CA THR A 3 14.42 -24.38 -1.19
C THR A 3 13.06 -24.86 -0.67
N ALA A 4 12.92 -26.13 -0.29
CA ALA A 4 11.67 -26.68 0.23
C ALA A 4 11.42 -26.20 1.66
N GLU A 5 12.45 -26.18 2.50
CA GLU A 5 12.40 -25.61 3.85
C GLU A 5 12.03 -24.11 3.81
N LEU A 6 12.60 -23.34 2.88
CA LEU A 6 12.23 -21.94 2.70
C LEU A 6 10.79 -21.77 2.18
N ALA A 7 10.34 -22.62 1.25
CA ALA A 7 8.98 -22.56 0.73
C ALA A 7 7.93 -22.82 1.82
N ALA A 8 8.19 -23.75 2.73
CA ALA A 8 7.30 -24.02 3.87
C ALA A 8 7.18 -22.80 4.79
N LEU A 9 8.29 -22.13 5.12
CA LEU A 9 8.28 -20.92 5.95
C LEU A 9 7.56 -19.75 5.25
N LEU A 10 7.71 -19.61 3.94
CA LEU A 10 7.01 -18.60 3.17
C LEU A 10 5.50 -18.88 3.09
N GLN A 11 5.10 -20.15 3.01
CA GLN A 11 3.69 -20.52 3.07
C GLN A 11 3.08 -20.15 4.44
N GLU A 12 3.73 -20.53 5.54
CA GLU A 12 3.31 -20.16 6.90
C GLU A 12 3.21 -18.62 7.05
N THR A 13 4.22 -17.89 6.54
CA THR A 13 4.21 -16.42 6.56
C THR A 13 3.02 -15.84 5.78
N ALA A 14 2.71 -16.40 4.61
CA ALA A 14 1.57 -15.98 3.80
C ALA A 14 0.24 -16.25 4.50
N GLU A 15 0.09 -17.42 5.14
CA GLU A 15 -1.10 -17.78 5.91
C GLU A 15 -1.34 -16.83 7.09
N HIS A 16 -0.28 -16.37 7.76
CA HIS A 16 -0.37 -15.36 8.82
C HIS A 16 -0.60 -13.93 8.29
N HIS A 17 -0.18 -13.61 7.06
CA HIS A 17 -0.38 -12.30 6.42
C HIS A 17 -1.79 -12.14 5.83
N ASP A 18 -2.36 -13.21 5.26
CA ASP A 18 -3.63 -13.23 4.52
C ASP A 18 -4.83 -12.59 5.27
N PRO A 19 -5.01 -12.77 6.60
CA PRO A 19 -6.08 -12.08 7.33
C PRO A 19 -5.96 -10.55 7.33
N TYR A 20 -4.73 -10.00 7.31
CA TYR A 20 -4.51 -8.55 7.27
C TYR A 20 -4.82 -7.97 5.89
N GLU A 21 -4.48 -8.72 4.83
CA GLU A 21 -4.81 -8.34 3.46
C GLU A 21 -6.33 -8.34 3.22
N LYS A 22 -7.03 -9.37 3.72
CA LYS A 22 -8.49 -9.51 3.57
C LYS A 22 -9.31 -8.53 4.40
N SER A 23 -8.80 -8.09 5.55
CA SER A 23 -9.48 -7.12 6.42
C SER A 23 -9.25 -5.67 6.01
N SER A 24 -8.23 -5.43 5.18
CA SER A 24 -7.98 -4.12 4.60
C SER A 24 -8.99 -3.81 3.50
N PRO A 25 -9.56 -2.59 3.44
CA PRO A 25 -10.35 -2.17 2.29
C PRO A 25 -9.58 -2.38 0.98
N PRO A 26 -10.25 -2.61 -0.16
CA PRO A 26 -9.58 -2.60 -1.46
C PRO A 26 -8.85 -1.27 -1.65
N HIS A 27 -7.53 -1.32 -1.69
CA HIS A 27 -6.71 -0.13 -1.94
C HIS A 27 -6.50 -0.01 -3.44
N HIS A 28 -7.25 0.88 -4.05
CA HIS A 28 -7.01 1.34 -5.41
C HIS A 28 -5.77 2.23 -5.43
N TRP A 29 -4.57 1.63 -5.38
CA TRP A 29 -3.30 2.36 -5.27
C TRP A 29 -3.06 3.38 -6.39
N TRP A 30 -3.74 3.25 -7.53
CA TRP A 30 -3.74 4.27 -8.58
C TRP A 30 -4.26 5.63 -8.10
N ASP A 31 -5.18 5.67 -7.13
CA ASP A 31 -5.65 6.92 -6.52
C ASP A 31 -4.52 7.61 -5.73
N TRP A 32 -3.75 6.84 -4.95
CA TRP A 32 -2.57 7.34 -4.26
C TRP A 32 -1.50 7.82 -5.26
N TYR A 33 -1.20 7.03 -6.31
CA TYR A 33 -0.23 7.41 -7.33
C TYR A 33 -0.63 8.68 -8.08
N ALA A 34 -1.91 8.82 -8.42
CA ALA A 34 -2.43 10.01 -9.09
C ALA A 34 -2.21 11.27 -8.24
N ALA A 35 -2.56 11.21 -6.95
CA ALA A 35 -2.34 12.32 -6.03
C ALA A 35 -0.85 12.62 -5.81
N TYR A 36 -0.02 11.59 -5.66
CA TYR A 36 1.43 11.75 -5.50
C TYR A 36 2.06 12.41 -6.73
N ILE A 37 1.81 11.87 -7.93
CA ILE A 37 2.36 12.38 -9.18
C ILE A 37 1.89 13.82 -9.42
N THR A 38 0.63 14.12 -9.13
CA THR A 38 0.08 15.48 -9.23
C THR A 38 0.85 16.45 -8.33
N ALA A 39 1.11 16.09 -7.07
CA ALA A 39 1.90 16.90 -6.16
C ALA A 39 3.35 17.07 -6.66
N ARG A 40 3.97 16.02 -7.20
CA ARG A 40 5.31 16.09 -7.79
C ARG A 40 5.36 17.02 -9.02
N GLN A 41 4.35 16.98 -9.87
CA GLN A 41 4.23 17.89 -11.03
C GLN A 41 4.05 19.36 -10.61
N GLN A 42 3.49 19.60 -9.43
CA GLN A 42 3.37 20.93 -8.82
C GLN A 42 4.65 21.38 -8.10
N GLY A 43 5.70 20.56 -8.07
CA GLY A 43 6.99 20.90 -7.48
C GLY A 43 7.15 20.54 -5.99
N HIS A 44 6.19 19.83 -5.39
CA HIS A 44 6.30 19.36 -4.00
C HIS A 44 7.42 18.35 -3.83
N THR A 45 8.04 18.31 -2.66
CA THR A 45 9.05 17.29 -2.29
C THR A 45 8.45 15.87 -2.28
N PRO A 46 9.27 14.81 -2.34
CA PRO A 46 8.76 13.44 -2.23
C PRO A 46 7.97 13.20 -0.94
N GLU A 47 8.42 13.78 0.17
CA GLU A 47 7.79 13.71 1.48
C GLU A 47 6.42 14.40 1.47
N ASP A 48 6.34 15.64 0.96
CA ASP A 48 5.08 16.38 0.86
C ASP A 48 4.08 15.68 -0.06
N ALA A 49 4.56 15.12 -1.18
CA ALA A 49 3.72 14.38 -2.12
C ALA A 49 3.16 13.09 -1.50
N SER A 50 3.94 12.39 -0.66
CA SER A 50 3.49 11.21 0.08
C SER A 50 2.40 11.57 1.11
N VAL A 51 2.55 12.70 1.80
CA VAL A 51 1.52 13.23 2.72
C VAL A 51 0.25 13.61 1.96
N ALA A 52 0.37 14.29 0.81
CA ALA A 52 -0.77 14.69 -0.02
C ALA A 52 -1.56 13.46 -0.52
N ALA A 53 -0.85 12.44 -1.01
CA ALA A 53 -1.48 11.20 -1.47
C ALA A 53 -2.15 10.42 -0.33
N SER A 54 -1.53 10.36 0.85
CA SER A 54 -2.14 9.75 2.05
C SER A 54 -3.43 10.47 2.47
N ARG A 55 -3.43 11.81 2.45
CA ARG A 55 -4.64 12.60 2.73
C ARG A 55 -5.75 12.36 1.71
N TYR A 56 -5.39 12.24 0.43
CA TYR A 56 -6.36 11.92 -0.62
C TYR A 56 -7.00 10.55 -0.40
N MET A 57 -6.20 9.51 -0.09
CA MET A 57 -6.74 8.18 0.21
C MET A 57 -7.72 8.19 1.40
N LEU A 58 -7.42 8.95 2.45
CA LEU A 58 -8.33 9.10 3.59
C LEU A 58 -9.66 9.76 3.20
N SER A 59 -9.66 10.66 2.21
CA SER A 59 -10.88 11.30 1.71
C SER A 59 -11.77 10.38 0.87
N LEU A 60 -11.26 9.24 0.40
CA LEU A 60 -12.01 8.25 -0.37
C LEU A 60 -12.72 7.22 0.52
N VAL A 61 -12.37 7.15 1.81
CA VAL A 61 -13.03 6.24 2.75
C VAL A 61 -14.41 6.82 3.12
N PRO A 62 -15.52 6.09 2.87
CA PRO A 62 -16.84 6.54 3.27
C PRO A 62 -16.94 6.69 4.80
N HIS A 63 -17.51 7.80 5.27
CA HIS A 63 -17.80 8.05 6.70
C HIS A 63 -19.09 7.38 7.16
#